data_AF-A0A2K3KAX6-F1
#
_entry.id   AF-A0A2K3KAX6-F1
#
_cell.length_a   1.000
_cell.length_b   1.000
_cell.length_c   1.000
_cell.angle_alpha   90.00
_cell.angle_beta   90.00
_cell.angle_gamma   90.00
#
_symmetry.space_group_name_H-M   'P 1'
#
loop_
_entity.id
_entity.type
_entity.pdbx_description
1 polymer ?
#
loop_
_entity_poly.entity_id
_entity_poly.type
_entity_poly.pdbx_seq_one_letter_code
_entity_poly.pdbx_strand_id
1 'polypeptide(L)'
;EAEVKSAVWDCDSFKSPGPDGINFGFIKDFWAELRGDIMRFLSEFHRNGKIAKGINSTFIALIPKVDRPQRLNDFRPIPLVGCLYKILAKVLANRLRLVIGSVISEAQTAFVKDRQILDGILVANEVVDEARRSKKELMMFKVDFEKAYDSVDWGYLDDIMGRMSFPALWRKWIRECVCTATASILVNGSPTDEFSLKRGLRQGDPLSPFLFLLAVEGLNVLMEAMVARNLFTGYSIGEQGLASVSHLQFADDTLLLGVKSWANVRALRAVLVLFETMS
;
A
#
# COMPACT_ATOMS: atom_id res chain seq x y z
N GLU A 1 -17.76 -3.64 -19.69
CA GLU A 1 -16.91 -2.94 -20.68
C GLU A 1 -16.60 -1.49 -20.26
N ALA A 2 -17.61 -0.65 -19.99
CA ALA A 2 -17.40 0.75 -19.60
C ALA A 2 -16.40 0.93 -18.44
N GLU A 3 -16.50 0.12 -17.38
CA GLU A 3 -15.55 0.11 -16.25
C GLU A 3 -14.10 -0.16 -16.71
N VAL A 4 -13.91 -1.15 -17.58
CA VAL A 4 -12.60 -1.54 -18.11
C VAL A 4 -12.04 -0.45 -19.02
N LYS A 5 -12.88 0.13 -19.87
CA LYS A 5 -12.51 1.25 -20.72
C LYS A 5 -12.07 2.45 -19.87
N SER A 6 -12.81 2.79 -18.82
CA SER A 6 -12.40 3.85 -17.88
C SER A 6 -11.03 3.55 -17.27
N ALA A 7 -10.81 2.31 -16.80
CA ALA A 7 -9.53 1.91 -16.23
C ALA A 7 -8.35 2.08 -17.22
N VAL A 8 -8.54 1.75 -18.49
CA VAL A 8 -7.54 1.93 -19.56
C VAL A 8 -7.26 3.42 -19.82
N TRP A 9 -8.29 4.26 -19.86
CA TRP A 9 -8.14 5.70 -20.13
C TRP A 9 -7.51 6.46 -18.96
N ASP A 10 -7.73 6.00 -17.73
CA ASP A 10 -7.08 6.53 -16.52
C ASP A 10 -5.57 6.24 -16.48
N CYS A 11 -5.07 5.27 -17.25
CA CYS A 11 -3.65 4.94 -17.31
C CYS A 11 -2.92 5.88 -18.29
N ASP A 12 -1.71 6.32 -17.92
CA ASP A 12 -0.86 7.13 -18.81
C ASP A 12 -0.38 6.30 -20.01
N SER A 13 -0.54 6.86 -21.22
CA SER A 13 -0.32 6.18 -22.50
C SER A 13 1.14 5.80 -22.74
N PHE A 14 2.09 6.63 -22.30
CA PHE A 14 3.50 6.53 -22.73
C PHE A 14 4.45 6.04 -21.63
N LYS A 15 3.92 5.37 -20.60
CA LYS A 15 4.76 4.70 -19.60
C LYS A 15 5.53 3.52 -20.23
N SER A 16 6.70 3.24 -19.66
CA SER A 16 7.53 2.11 -20.06
C SER A 16 6.75 0.79 -19.99
N PRO A 17 6.86 -0.07 -21.04
CA PRO A 17 6.13 -1.32 -21.10
C PRO A 17 6.74 -2.38 -20.17
N GLY A 18 5.96 -3.44 -19.91
CA GLY A 18 6.47 -4.62 -19.22
C GLY A 18 7.14 -5.61 -20.19
N PRO A 19 7.22 -6.90 -19.81
CA PRO A 19 7.80 -7.95 -20.66
C PRO A 19 7.10 -8.13 -22.01
N ASP A 20 5.84 -7.68 -22.14
CA ASP A 20 5.06 -7.72 -23.37
C ASP A 20 5.50 -6.67 -24.41
N GLY A 21 6.29 -5.66 -24.01
CA GLY A 21 6.70 -4.57 -24.90
C GLY A 21 5.57 -3.61 -25.30
N ILE A 22 4.37 -3.78 -24.75
CA ILE A 22 3.17 -3.01 -25.11
C ILE A 22 2.93 -1.91 -24.07
N ASN A 23 2.62 -0.70 -24.53
CA ASN A 23 2.20 0.42 -23.69
C ASN A 23 0.69 0.70 -23.82
N PHE A 24 0.17 1.58 -22.96
CA PHE A 24 -1.26 1.93 -22.97
C PHE A 24 -1.67 2.76 -24.18
N GLY A 25 -0.74 3.49 -24.81
CA GLY A 25 -0.99 4.19 -26.07
C GLY A 25 -1.47 3.22 -27.15
N PHE A 26 -0.73 2.12 -27.34
CA PHE A 26 -1.13 1.05 -28.26
C PHE A 26 -2.51 0.47 -27.93
N ILE A 27 -2.79 0.18 -26.65
CA ILE A 27 -4.11 -0.34 -26.24
C ILE A 27 -5.25 0.64 -26.52
N LYS A 28 -5.01 1.95 -26.35
CA LYS A 28 -6.00 3.00 -26.62
C LYS A 28 -6.24 3.18 -28.12
N ASP A 29 -5.17 3.19 -28.90
CA ASP A 29 -5.24 3.38 -30.36
C ASP A 29 -5.95 2.20 -31.04
N PHE A 30 -5.68 0.97 -30.58
CA PHE A 30 -6.27 -0.27 -31.10
C PHE A 30 -7.38 -0.83 -30.20
N TRP A 31 -8.05 0.02 -29.41
CA TRP A 31 -9.09 -0.44 -28.49
C TRP A 31 -10.23 -1.15 -29.22
N ALA A 32 -10.57 -0.70 -30.42
CA ALA A 32 -11.65 -1.30 -31.20
C ALA A 32 -11.35 -2.78 -31.52
N GLU A 33 -10.12 -3.10 -31.85
CA GLU A 33 -9.67 -4.43 -32.21
C GLU A 33 -9.49 -5.30 -30.96
N LEU A 34 -8.89 -4.73 -29.90
CA LEU A 34 -8.45 -5.48 -28.72
C LEU A 34 -9.52 -5.66 -27.63
N ARG A 35 -10.58 -4.83 -27.60
CA ARG A 35 -11.59 -4.84 -26.53
C ARG A 35 -12.18 -6.23 -26.29
N GLY A 36 -12.41 -7.01 -27.35
CA GLY A 36 -12.99 -8.36 -27.24
C GLY A 36 -12.08 -9.32 -26.47
N ASP A 37 -10.78 -9.25 -26.71
CA ASP A 37 -9.77 -10.10 -26.05
C ASP A 37 -9.56 -9.68 -24.60
N ILE A 38 -9.45 -8.38 -24.35
CA ILE A 38 -9.30 -7.83 -22.99
C ILE A 38 -10.53 -8.20 -22.14
N MET A 39 -11.73 -8.08 -22.69
CA MET A 39 -12.96 -8.46 -21.99
C MET A 39 -13.04 -9.96 -21.71
N ARG A 40 -12.61 -10.81 -22.65
CA ARG A 40 -12.51 -12.27 -22.43
C ARG A 40 -11.53 -12.60 -21.31
N PHE A 41 -10.34 -12.00 -21.34
CA PHE A 41 -9.32 -12.16 -20.30
C PHE A 41 -9.87 -11.82 -18.91
N LEU A 42 -10.52 -10.65 -18.76
CA LEU A 42 -11.09 -10.24 -17.47
C LEU A 42 -12.25 -11.13 -17.03
N SER A 43 -13.07 -11.61 -17.96
CA SER A 43 -14.19 -12.52 -17.66
C SER A 43 -13.70 -13.89 -17.19
N GLU A 44 -12.67 -14.42 -17.84
CA GLU A 44 -11.97 -15.65 -17.43
C GLU A 44 -11.38 -15.50 -16.02
N PHE A 45 -10.66 -14.39 -15.75
CA PHE A 45 -10.13 -14.11 -14.42
C PHE A 45 -11.24 -13.99 -13.39
N HIS A 46 -12.31 -13.24 -13.68
CA HIS A 46 -13.42 -13.04 -12.75
C HIS A 46 -14.09 -14.37 -12.36
N ARG A 47 -14.29 -15.28 -13.32
CA ARG A 47 -14.92 -16.59 -13.09
C ARG A 47 -14.00 -17.56 -12.36
N ASN A 48 -12.75 -17.66 -12.78
CA ASN A 48 -11.85 -18.73 -12.35
C ASN A 48 -10.93 -18.28 -11.20
N GLY A 49 -10.70 -16.98 -11.07
CA GLY A 49 -9.74 -16.36 -10.14
C GLY A 49 -8.30 -16.76 -10.44
N LYS A 50 -7.96 -16.93 -11.72
CA LYS A 50 -6.65 -17.38 -12.21
C LYS A 50 -6.15 -16.49 -13.33
N ILE A 51 -4.85 -16.20 -13.28
CA ILE A 51 -4.15 -15.41 -14.31
C ILE A 51 -3.33 -16.38 -15.18
N ALA A 52 -3.37 -16.18 -16.50
CA ALA A 52 -2.57 -16.99 -17.41
C ALA A 52 -1.06 -16.78 -17.15
N LYS A 53 -0.28 -17.86 -17.27
CA LYS A 53 1.17 -17.80 -17.06
C LYS A 53 1.81 -16.75 -17.98
N GLY A 54 2.74 -15.96 -17.43
CA GLY A 54 3.44 -14.89 -18.15
C GLY A 54 2.76 -13.52 -18.07
N ILE A 55 1.43 -13.44 -17.87
CA ILE A 55 0.74 -12.14 -17.73
C ILE A 55 1.18 -11.41 -16.46
N ASN A 56 1.45 -12.16 -15.39
CA ASN A 56 1.91 -11.60 -14.12
C ASN A 56 3.45 -11.50 -14.01
N SER A 57 4.16 -11.63 -15.14
CA SER A 57 5.61 -11.41 -15.21
C SER A 57 5.93 -9.92 -15.26
N THR A 58 7.04 -9.53 -14.65
CA THR A 58 7.43 -8.14 -14.44
C THR A 58 8.94 -7.98 -14.65
N PHE A 59 9.35 -6.90 -15.31
CA PHE A 59 10.76 -6.52 -15.30
C PHE A 59 11.06 -5.56 -14.16
N ILE A 60 12.17 -5.71 -13.46
CA ILE A 60 12.62 -4.78 -12.43
C ILE A 60 13.79 -3.98 -12.99
N ALA A 61 13.54 -2.71 -13.27
CA ALA A 61 14.59 -1.76 -13.64
C ALA A 61 15.22 -1.16 -12.38
N LEU A 62 16.55 -1.14 -12.31
CA LEU A 62 17.29 -0.54 -11.20
C LEU A 62 17.63 0.91 -11.54
N ILE A 63 16.95 1.86 -10.89
CA ILE A 63 17.20 3.30 -11.10
C ILE A 63 18.17 3.80 -10.02
N PRO A 64 19.34 4.37 -10.39
CA PRO A 64 20.26 4.95 -9.41
C PRO A 64 19.60 6.06 -8.61
N LYS A 65 19.77 6.05 -7.27
CA LYS A 65 19.39 7.15 -6.38
C LYS A 65 20.50 8.20 -6.24
N VAL A 66 21.73 7.81 -6.58
CA VAL A 66 22.96 8.62 -6.47
C VAL A 66 23.79 8.47 -7.73
N ASP A 67 24.69 9.41 -8.01
CA ASP A 67 25.46 9.45 -9.27
C ASP A 67 26.36 8.24 -9.49
N ARG A 68 26.89 7.64 -8.42
CA ARG A 68 27.83 6.51 -8.48
C ARG A 68 27.38 5.41 -7.51
N PRO A 69 26.32 4.66 -7.85
CA PRO A 69 25.80 3.62 -6.98
C PRO A 69 26.85 2.50 -6.86
N GLN A 70 27.14 2.06 -5.63
CA GLN A 70 28.08 0.97 -5.33
C GLN A 70 27.40 -0.20 -4.62
N ARG A 71 26.25 0.06 -3.98
CA ARG A 71 25.47 -0.91 -3.21
C ARG A 71 24.07 -1.07 -3.80
N LEU A 72 23.45 -2.22 -3.57
CA LEU A 72 22.06 -2.47 -4.01
C LEU A 72 21.06 -1.43 -3.45
N ASN A 73 21.29 -0.95 -2.22
CA ASN A 73 20.44 0.06 -1.59
C ASN A 73 20.52 1.44 -2.26
N ASP A 74 21.57 1.69 -3.03
CA ASP A 74 21.75 2.91 -3.83
C ASP A 74 20.85 2.92 -5.08
N PHE A 75 20.19 1.80 -5.37
CA PHE A 75 19.19 1.70 -6.44
C PHE A 75 17.78 1.72 -5.88
N ARG A 76 16.86 2.28 -6.66
CA ARG A 76 15.41 2.13 -6.49
C ARG A 76 14.92 1.11 -7.53
N PRO A 77 14.41 -0.05 -7.11
CA PRO A 77 13.78 -0.99 -8.04
C PRO A 77 12.45 -0.42 -8.52
N ILE A 78 12.24 -0.39 -9.83
CA ILE A 78 10.97 0.02 -10.45
C ILE A 78 10.42 -1.18 -11.24
N PRO A 79 9.27 -1.75 -10.83
CA PRO A 79 8.64 -2.84 -11.56
C PRO A 79 7.88 -2.32 -12.78
N LEU A 80 8.22 -2.86 -13.94
CA LEU A 80 7.59 -2.66 -15.22
C LEU A 80 6.60 -3.78 -15.46
N VAL A 81 5.37 -3.58 -14.99
CA VAL A 81 4.29 -4.56 -15.11
C VAL A 81 3.62 -4.47 -16.48
N GLY A 82 3.26 -5.61 -17.08
CA GLY A 82 2.58 -5.69 -18.38
C GLY A 82 1.20 -5.01 -18.38
N CYS A 83 0.75 -4.56 -19.56
CA CYS A 83 -0.47 -3.76 -19.67
C CYS A 83 -1.73 -4.54 -19.30
N LEU A 84 -1.84 -5.80 -19.73
CA LEU A 84 -3.02 -6.63 -19.42
C LEU A 84 -3.22 -6.82 -17.91
N TYR A 85 -2.15 -7.11 -17.18
CA TYR A 85 -2.22 -7.18 -15.73
C TYR A 85 -2.56 -5.82 -15.12
N LYS A 86 -1.92 -4.74 -15.58
CA LYS A 86 -2.21 -3.38 -15.07
C LYS A 86 -3.68 -3.00 -15.25
N ILE A 87 -4.32 -3.39 -16.36
CA ILE A 87 -5.76 -3.18 -16.57
C ILE A 87 -6.56 -3.91 -15.49
N LEU A 88 -6.29 -5.20 -15.27
CA LEU A 88 -6.94 -5.98 -14.22
C LEU A 88 -6.74 -5.34 -12.84
N ALA A 89 -5.50 -5.03 -12.48
CA ALA A 89 -5.16 -4.39 -11.22
C ALA A 89 -5.86 -3.04 -11.06
N LYS A 90 -5.92 -2.22 -12.11
CA LYS A 90 -6.60 -0.93 -12.09
C LYS A 90 -8.11 -1.08 -11.88
N VAL A 91 -8.75 -2.05 -12.52
CA VAL A 91 -10.18 -2.36 -12.30
C VAL A 91 -10.42 -2.76 -10.85
N LEU A 92 -9.61 -3.66 -10.30
CA LEU A 92 -9.73 -4.09 -8.90
C LEU A 92 -9.44 -2.93 -7.93
N ALA A 93 -8.44 -2.10 -8.19
CA ALA A 93 -8.11 -0.93 -7.38
C ALA A 93 -9.26 0.09 -7.38
N ASN A 94 -9.87 0.34 -8.54
CA ASN A 94 -11.01 1.24 -8.66
C ASN A 94 -12.22 0.75 -7.85
N ARG A 95 -12.46 -0.58 -7.80
CA ARG A 95 -13.50 -1.19 -6.94
C ARG A 95 -13.14 -1.09 -5.46
N LEU A 96 -11.90 -1.39 -5.09
CA LEU A 96 -11.42 -1.32 -3.71
C LEU A 96 -11.51 0.10 -3.16
N ARG A 97 -11.19 1.10 -3.97
CA ARG A 97 -11.29 2.53 -3.62
C ARG A 97 -12.68 2.94 -3.14
N LEU A 98 -13.75 2.26 -3.59
CA LEU A 98 -15.12 2.58 -3.16
C LEU A 98 -15.40 2.16 -1.72
N VAL A 99 -14.67 1.16 -1.20
CA VAL A 99 -14.89 0.58 0.14
C VAL A 99 -13.74 0.84 1.10
N ILE A 100 -12.57 1.26 0.60
CA ILE A 100 -11.37 1.43 1.44
C ILE A 100 -11.60 2.42 2.58
N GLY A 101 -12.36 3.50 2.34
CA GLY A 101 -12.65 4.51 3.35
C GLY A 101 -13.53 4.03 4.51
N SER A 102 -14.28 2.93 4.35
CA SER A 102 -15.09 2.37 5.43
C SER A 102 -14.35 1.33 6.28
N VAL A 103 -13.17 0.88 5.85
CA VAL A 103 -12.37 -0.14 6.56
C VAL A 103 -11.05 0.39 7.10
N ILE A 104 -10.59 1.55 6.61
CA ILE A 104 -9.36 2.21 7.06
C ILE A 104 -9.69 3.32 8.06
N SER A 105 -9.00 3.32 9.19
CA SER A 105 -9.13 4.32 10.26
C SER A 105 -8.89 5.75 9.78
N GLU A 106 -9.54 6.73 10.39
CA GLU A 106 -9.33 8.16 10.13
C GLU A 106 -7.92 8.63 10.46
N ALA A 107 -7.18 7.87 11.28
CA ALA A 107 -5.77 8.13 11.57
C ALA A 107 -4.89 8.05 10.30
N GLN A 108 -5.31 7.31 9.27
CA GLN A 108 -4.62 7.21 7.99
C GLN A 108 -5.16 8.24 7.00
N THR A 109 -4.32 9.18 6.57
CA THR A 109 -4.73 10.30 5.70
C THR A 109 -4.37 10.09 4.23
N ALA A 110 -3.52 9.11 3.90
CA ALA A 110 -3.07 8.87 2.52
C ALA A 110 -4.03 7.96 1.74
N PHE A 111 -4.14 8.23 0.43
CA PHE A 111 -4.79 7.36 -0.57
C PHE A 111 -6.29 7.03 -0.37
N VAL A 112 -6.93 7.59 0.65
CA VAL A 112 -8.38 7.48 0.87
C VAL A 112 -9.07 8.71 0.28
N LYS A 113 -10.18 8.48 -0.42
CA LYS A 113 -10.96 9.56 -1.04
C LYS A 113 -11.45 10.53 0.05
N ASP A 114 -11.47 11.82 -0.29
CA ASP A 114 -11.97 12.90 0.56
C ASP A 114 -11.11 13.18 1.83
N ARG A 115 -9.94 12.53 1.97
CA ARG A 115 -8.90 12.87 2.98
C ARG A 115 -7.80 13.72 2.34
N GLN A 116 -7.37 14.79 3.02
CA GLN A 116 -6.31 15.67 2.52
C GLN A 116 -4.97 15.35 3.19
N ILE A 117 -3.88 15.52 2.43
CA ILE A 117 -2.50 15.34 2.93
C ILE A 117 -2.24 16.29 4.12
N LEU A 118 -2.83 17.48 4.09
CA LEU A 118 -2.62 18.50 5.10
C LEU A 118 -3.33 18.19 6.43
N ASP A 119 -4.31 17.29 6.45
CA ASP A 119 -5.10 17.02 7.66
C ASP A 119 -4.22 16.44 8.78
N GLY A 120 -3.41 15.42 8.47
CA GLY A 120 -2.49 14.82 9.44
C GLY A 120 -1.40 15.79 9.89
N ILE A 121 -0.90 16.62 8.98
CA ILE A 121 0.12 17.64 9.28
C ILE A 121 -0.46 18.72 10.20
N LEU A 122 -1.70 19.16 9.95
CA LEU A 122 -2.39 20.14 10.77
C LEU A 122 -2.59 19.62 12.20
N VAL A 123 -3.07 18.39 12.36
CA VAL A 123 -3.26 17.76 13.69
C VAL A 123 -1.92 17.65 14.42
N ALA A 124 -0.86 17.20 13.75
CA ALA A 124 0.47 17.11 14.35
C ALA A 124 1.00 18.48 14.80
N ASN A 125 0.82 19.52 13.98
CA ASN A 125 1.24 20.88 14.33
C ASN A 125 0.47 21.42 15.54
N GLU A 126 -0.84 21.22 15.60
CA GLU A 126 -1.67 21.68 16.72
C GLU A 126 -1.29 20.96 18.03
N VAL A 127 -1.00 19.66 17.98
CA VAL A 127 -0.48 18.91 19.13
C VAL A 127 0.81 19.51 19.67
N VAL A 128 1.74 19.87 18.78
CA VAL A 128 3.03 20.45 19.16
C VAL A 128 2.86 21.87 19.72
N ASP A 129 2.00 22.69 19.11
CA ASP A 129 1.74 24.05 19.57
C ASP A 129 1.06 24.07 20.95
N GLU A 130 0.02 23.26 21.13
CA GLU A 130 -0.67 23.11 22.41
C GLU A 130 0.28 22.63 23.52
N ALA A 131 1.14 21.64 23.24
CA ALA A 131 2.13 21.16 24.19
C ALA A 131 3.08 22.27 24.64
N ARG A 132 3.49 23.15 23.71
CA ARG A 132 4.37 24.29 24.01
C ARG A 132 3.64 25.35 24.82
N ARG A 133 2.43 25.76 24.39
CA ARG A 133 1.62 26.80 25.05
C ARG A 133 1.25 26.40 26.47
N SER A 134 0.75 25.17 26.64
CA SER A 134 0.27 24.63 27.91
C SER A 134 1.40 24.04 28.77
N LYS A 135 2.66 24.08 28.30
CA LYS A 135 3.85 23.47 28.93
C LYS A 135 3.63 22.02 29.34
N LYS A 136 2.81 21.30 28.59
CA LYS A 136 2.47 19.90 28.83
C LYS A 136 3.52 19.01 28.16
N GLU A 137 3.99 18.00 28.88
CA GLU A 137 4.99 17.09 28.33
C GLU A 137 4.39 16.22 27.21
N LEU A 138 5.00 16.30 26.03
CA LEU A 138 4.64 15.53 24.83
C LEU A 138 5.76 14.54 24.49
N MET A 139 5.36 13.32 24.16
CA MET A 139 6.19 12.30 23.53
C MET A 139 5.75 12.13 22.08
N MET A 140 6.72 12.12 21.18
CA MET A 140 6.47 11.97 19.74
C MET A 140 7.56 11.11 19.12
N PHE A 141 7.16 10.05 18.42
CA PHE A 141 8.06 9.15 17.69
C PHE A 141 7.65 9.10 16.23
N LYS A 142 8.60 9.32 15.33
CA LYS A 142 8.43 8.99 13.92
C LYS A 142 8.90 7.55 13.70
N VAL A 143 8.05 6.73 13.10
CA VAL A 143 8.35 5.36 12.67
C VAL A 143 8.51 5.38 11.16
N ASP A 144 9.56 4.71 10.69
CA ASP A 144 9.87 4.52 9.27
C ASP A 144 9.94 3.02 9.00
N PHE A 145 9.18 2.54 8.01
CA PHE A 145 9.15 1.12 7.66
C PHE A 145 10.25 0.82 6.64
N GLU A 146 11.20 -0.03 7.00
CA GLU A 146 12.21 -0.46 6.05
C GLU A 146 11.56 -1.24 4.89
N LYS A 147 11.69 -0.71 3.67
CA LYS A 147 11.18 -1.30 2.43
C LYS A 147 9.72 -1.74 2.55
N ALA A 148 8.87 -0.82 3.05
CA ALA A 148 7.48 -1.07 3.43
C ALA A 148 6.66 -1.91 2.44
N TYR A 149 6.80 -1.65 1.13
CA TYR A 149 6.11 -2.42 0.09
C TYR A 149 6.72 -3.81 -0.10
N ASP A 150 8.04 -3.93 -0.11
CA ASP A 150 8.74 -5.20 -0.37
C ASP A 150 8.61 -6.17 0.81
N SER A 151 8.30 -5.67 2.00
CA SER A 151 8.22 -6.48 3.23
C SER A 151 6.83 -7.04 3.52
N VAL A 152 5.74 -6.62 2.88
CA VAL A 152 4.40 -7.14 3.24
C VAL A 152 4.29 -8.67 3.10
N ASP A 153 3.99 -9.39 4.18
CA ASP A 153 3.66 -10.82 4.11
C ASP A 153 2.26 -11.04 3.51
N TRP A 154 2.17 -12.00 2.57
CA TRP A 154 0.92 -12.29 1.87
C TRP A 154 -0.08 -13.09 2.69
N GLY A 155 0.40 -13.90 3.63
CA GLY A 155 -0.46 -14.62 4.58
C GLY A 155 -1.12 -13.65 5.54
N TYR A 156 -0.31 -12.77 6.14
CA TYR A 156 -0.78 -11.68 6.98
C TYR A 156 -1.83 -10.80 6.27
N LEU A 157 -1.55 -10.36 5.04
CA LEU A 157 -2.50 -9.56 4.27
C LEU A 157 -3.83 -10.28 4.04
N ASP A 158 -3.82 -11.58 3.74
CA ASP A 158 -5.04 -12.37 3.57
C ASP A 158 -5.83 -12.52 4.88
N ASP A 159 -5.13 -12.70 6.00
CA ASP A 159 -5.73 -12.80 7.33
C ASP A 159 -6.39 -11.48 7.74
N ILE A 160 -5.74 -10.34 7.51
CA ILE A 160 -6.31 -9.01 7.78
C ILE A 160 -7.54 -8.76 6.93
N MET A 161 -7.47 -9.01 5.62
CA MET A 161 -8.64 -8.92 4.74
C MET A 161 -9.78 -9.84 5.21
N GLY A 162 -9.45 -11.04 5.71
CA GLY A 162 -10.41 -11.97 6.28
C GLY A 162 -11.12 -11.40 7.51
N ARG A 163 -10.37 -10.77 8.43
CA ARG A 163 -10.93 -10.10 9.63
C ARG A 163 -11.76 -8.86 9.29
N MET A 164 -11.41 -8.16 8.21
CA MET A 164 -12.19 -7.05 7.65
C MET A 164 -13.41 -7.50 6.84
N SER A 165 -13.73 -8.80 6.85
CA SER A 165 -14.89 -9.37 6.15
C SER A 165 -14.87 -9.22 4.63
N PHE A 166 -13.69 -9.11 4.01
CA PHE A 166 -13.60 -9.18 2.55
C PHE A 166 -14.05 -10.56 2.05
N PRO A 167 -14.92 -10.62 1.01
CA PRO A 167 -15.40 -11.89 0.48
C PRO A 167 -14.27 -12.84 0.08
N ALA A 168 -14.44 -14.14 0.32
CA ALA A 168 -13.44 -15.15 -0.03
C ALA A 168 -13.03 -15.12 -1.52
N LEU A 169 -13.98 -14.81 -2.42
CA LEU A 169 -13.70 -14.64 -3.84
C LEU A 169 -12.78 -13.43 -4.11
N TRP A 170 -13.01 -12.30 -3.44
CA TRP A 170 -12.15 -11.12 -3.54
C TRP A 170 -10.74 -11.43 -3.06
N ARG A 171 -10.62 -12.05 -1.89
CA ARG A 171 -9.34 -12.47 -1.33
C ARG A 171 -8.58 -13.43 -2.25
N LYS A 172 -9.29 -14.37 -2.89
CA LYS A 172 -8.72 -15.25 -3.93
C LYS A 172 -8.17 -14.46 -5.12
N TRP A 173 -8.88 -13.43 -5.60
CA TRP A 173 -8.39 -12.56 -6.67
C TRP A 173 -7.12 -11.80 -6.26
N ILE A 174 -7.10 -11.20 -5.08
CA ILE A 174 -5.92 -10.48 -4.57
C ILE A 174 -4.74 -11.43 -4.40
N ARG A 175 -4.96 -12.61 -3.81
CA ARG A 175 -3.94 -13.65 -3.66
C ARG A 175 -3.36 -14.08 -5.00
N GLU A 176 -4.20 -14.28 -6.01
CA GLU A 176 -3.72 -14.59 -7.36
C GLU A 176 -2.87 -13.45 -7.93
N CYS A 177 -3.28 -12.20 -7.75
CA CYS A 177 -2.55 -11.02 -8.21
C CYS A 177 -1.16 -10.88 -7.58
N VAL A 178 -1.00 -11.15 -6.28
CA VAL A 178 0.28 -10.96 -5.56
C VAL A 178 1.14 -12.22 -5.57
N CYS A 179 0.57 -13.41 -5.34
CA CYS A 179 1.35 -14.63 -5.12
C CYS A 179 1.86 -15.29 -6.40
N THR A 180 1.27 -14.98 -7.56
CA THR A 180 1.72 -15.54 -8.85
C THR A 180 2.69 -14.62 -9.60
N ALA A 181 3.07 -13.49 -8.99
CA ALA A 181 3.96 -12.53 -9.61
C ALA A 181 5.38 -13.12 -9.74
N THR A 182 5.92 -13.00 -10.95
CA THR A 182 7.29 -13.35 -11.28
C THR A 182 8.05 -12.10 -11.73
N ALA A 183 9.36 -12.11 -11.54
CA ALA A 183 10.21 -10.98 -11.85
C ALA A 183 11.52 -11.41 -12.53
N SER A 184 12.03 -10.57 -13.42
CA SER A 184 13.41 -10.60 -13.91
C SER A 184 14.05 -9.24 -13.68
N ILE A 185 15.32 -9.20 -13.28
CA ILE A 185 16.05 -7.93 -13.11
C ILE A 185 16.59 -7.52 -14.47
N LEU A 186 16.45 -6.24 -14.84
CA LEU A 186 17.10 -5.70 -16.03
C LEU A 186 18.52 -5.27 -15.69
N VAL A 187 19.50 -5.97 -16.24
CA VAL A 187 20.93 -5.63 -16.16
C VAL A 187 21.36 -5.11 -17.53
N ASN A 188 21.73 -3.83 -17.61
CA ASN A 188 22.09 -3.16 -18.87
C ASN A 188 21.02 -3.32 -19.97
N GLY A 189 19.74 -3.29 -19.59
CA GLY A 189 18.60 -3.45 -20.50
C GLY A 189 18.25 -4.89 -20.86
N SER A 190 19.03 -5.89 -20.43
CA SER A 190 18.75 -7.31 -20.67
C SER A 190 18.17 -7.98 -19.42
N PRO A 191 17.11 -8.80 -19.55
CA PRO A 191 16.52 -9.49 -18.40
C PRO A 191 17.41 -10.66 -17.93
N THR A 192 17.51 -10.82 -16.61
CA THR A 192 18.02 -12.05 -15.99
C THR A 192 17.00 -13.18 -16.08
N ASP A 193 17.38 -14.36 -15.59
CA ASP A 193 16.45 -15.46 -15.33
C ASP A 193 15.28 -15.00 -14.46
N GLU A 194 14.09 -15.51 -14.80
CA GLU A 194 12.85 -15.21 -14.10
C GLU A 194 12.79 -15.96 -12.76
N PHE A 195 12.40 -15.27 -11.70
CA PHE A 195 12.18 -15.83 -10.38
C PHE A 195 10.80 -15.44 -9.83
N SER A 196 10.24 -16.28 -8.96
CA SER A 196 8.98 -15.99 -8.28
C SER A 196 9.19 -15.09 -7.08
N LEU A 197 8.34 -14.08 -6.91
CA LEU A 197 8.28 -13.31 -5.67
C LEU A 197 7.74 -14.19 -4.53
N LYS A 198 8.11 -13.88 -3.29
CA LYS A 198 7.70 -14.62 -2.10
C LYS A 198 6.96 -13.79 -1.06
N ARG A 199 7.15 -12.47 -1.11
CA ARG A 199 6.50 -11.47 -0.27
C ARG A 199 6.53 -10.13 -1.00
N GLY A 200 5.83 -9.15 -0.45
CA GLY A 200 5.84 -7.77 -0.90
C GLY A 200 4.82 -7.44 -1.97
N LEU A 201 4.71 -6.15 -2.25
CA LEU A 201 3.78 -5.52 -3.17
C LEU A 201 4.57 -4.74 -4.21
N ARG A 202 4.17 -4.78 -5.48
CA ARG A 202 4.90 -4.11 -6.56
C ARG A 202 4.71 -2.61 -6.50
N GLN A 203 5.80 -1.85 -6.38
CA GLN A 203 5.74 -0.40 -6.38
C GLN A 203 5.28 0.16 -7.75
N GLY A 204 4.16 0.88 -7.80
CA GLY A 204 3.59 1.40 -9.06
C GLY A 204 2.55 0.49 -9.72
N ASP A 205 2.26 -0.66 -9.12
CA ASP A 205 1.02 -1.39 -9.37
C ASP A 205 -0.17 -0.61 -8.77
N PRO A 206 -1.26 -0.36 -9.52
CA PRO A 206 -2.43 0.36 -9.03
C PRO A 206 -3.06 -0.22 -7.75
N LEU A 207 -2.92 -1.53 -7.50
CA LEU A 207 -3.46 -2.17 -6.31
C LEU A 207 -2.60 -1.96 -5.06
N SER A 208 -1.28 -1.93 -5.24
CA SER A 208 -0.33 -1.99 -4.12
C SER A 208 -0.55 -0.93 -3.04
N PRO A 209 -0.83 0.35 -3.35
CA PRO A 209 -1.06 1.35 -2.30
C PRO A 209 -2.22 0.98 -1.38
N PHE A 210 -3.34 0.51 -1.93
CA PHE A 210 -4.51 0.13 -1.14
C PHE A 210 -4.27 -1.13 -0.32
N LEU A 211 -3.59 -2.13 -0.89
CA LEU A 211 -3.21 -3.35 -0.17
C LEU A 211 -2.25 -3.03 0.98
N PHE A 212 -1.35 -2.07 0.79
CA PHE A 212 -0.46 -1.60 1.84
C PHE A 212 -1.24 -0.92 2.98
N LEU A 213 -2.24 -0.08 2.67
CA LEU A 213 -3.10 0.50 3.72
C LEU A 213 -3.79 -0.59 4.56
N LEU A 214 -4.30 -1.64 3.92
CA LEU A 214 -4.94 -2.76 4.63
C LEU A 214 -3.94 -3.46 5.55
N ALA A 215 -2.69 -3.67 5.11
CA ALA A 215 -1.66 -4.27 5.96
C ALA A 215 -1.33 -3.37 7.17
N VAL A 216 -1.14 -2.07 6.95
CA VAL A 216 -0.78 -1.12 8.02
C VAL A 216 -1.94 -0.85 8.98
N GLU A 217 -3.18 -1.05 8.56
CA GLU A 217 -4.37 -0.94 9.43
C GLU A 217 -4.28 -1.89 10.65
N GLY A 218 -3.55 -3.01 10.53
CA GLY A 218 -3.26 -3.85 11.68
C GLY A 218 -2.49 -3.14 12.80
N LEU A 219 -1.58 -2.22 12.46
CA LEU A 219 -0.89 -1.38 13.45
C LEU A 219 -1.86 -0.37 14.10
N ASN A 220 -2.77 0.23 13.33
CA ASN A 220 -3.82 1.10 13.86
C ASN A 220 -4.67 0.36 14.92
N VAL A 221 -5.17 -0.83 14.57
CA VAL A 221 -5.99 -1.65 15.48
C VAL A 221 -5.22 -2.03 16.76
N LEU A 222 -3.92 -2.35 16.65
CA LEU A 222 -3.10 -2.62 17.84
C LEU A 222 -2.96 -1.37 18.73
N MET A 223 -2.72 -0.21 18.13
CA MET A 223 -2.60 1.05 18.87
C MET A 223 -3.91 1.44 19.56
N GLU A 224 -5.04 1.32 18.88
CA GLU A 224 -6.37 1.52 19.46
C GLU A 224 -6.63 0.56 20.64
N ALA A 225 -6.30 -0.72 20.48
CA ALA A 225 -6.43 -1.70 21.55
C ALA A 225 -5.56 -1.38 22.78
N MET A 226 -4.37 -0.83 22.58
CA MET A 226 -3.50 -0.40 23.68
C MET A 226 -4.06 0.80 24.42
N VAL A 227 -4.62 1.77 23.69
CA VAL A 227 -5.30 2.94 24.29
C VAL A 227 -6.53 2.48 25.07
N ALA A 228 -7.39 1.65 24.47
CA ALA A 228 -8.61 1.16 25.10
C ALA A 228 -8.34 0.34 26.37
N ARG A 229 -7.21 -0.37 26.43
CA ARG A 229 -6.78 -1.16 27.60
C ARG A 229 -5.96 -0.35 28.61
N ASN A 230 -5.82 0.96 28.43
CA ASN A 230 -5.00 1.85 29.27
C ASN A 230 -3.52 1.42 29.35
N LEU A 231 -3.02 0.70 28.34
CA LEU A 231 -1.61 0.32 28.23
C LEU A 231 -0.79 1.42 27.56
N PHE A 232 -1.43 2.28 26.77
CA PHE A 232 -0.85 3.46 26.16
C PHE A 232 -1.74 4.68 26.39
N THR A 233 -1.17 5.79 26.85
CA THR A 233 -1.89 7.05 27.03
C THR A 233 -1.57 8.00 25.87
N GLY A 234 -2.54 8.20 24.97
CA GLY A 234 -2.47 9.19 23.89
C GLY A 234 -2.36 10.62 24.40
N TYR A 235 -2.06 11.56 23.50
CA TYR A 235 -1.98 12.97 23.84
C TYR A 235 -3.35 13.64 23.74
N SER A 236 -3.89 14.10 24.87
CA SER A 236 -5.16 14.85 24.90
C SER A 236 -4.97 16.32 24.55
N ILE A 237 -5.80 16.82 23.63
CA ILE A 237 -5.85 18.20 23.12
C ILE A 237 -7.13 18.88 23.61
N GLY A 238 -7.05 20.17 23.94
CA GLY A 238 -8.19 21.01 24.35
C GLY A 238 -8.43 21.07 25.87
N GLU A 239 -9.14 22.10 26.33
CA GLU A 239 -9.32 22.43 27.76
C GLU A 239 -9.99 21.33 28.60
N GLN A 240 -10.69 20.38 27.96
CA GLN A 240 -11.31 19.21 28.62
C GLN A 240 -10.81 17.86 28.09
N GLY A 241 -9.76 17.85 27.25
CA GLY A 241 -9.27 16.61 26.63
C GLY A 241 -10.28 15.96 25.67
N LEU A 242 -11.06 16.78 24.96
CA LEU A 242 -12.13 16.34 24.05
C LEU A 242 -11.64 15.41 22.93
N ALA A 243 -10.36 15.52 22.54
CA ALA A 243 -9.73 14.69 21.54
C ALA A 243 -8.42 14.11 22.07
N SER A 244 -8.21 12.81 21.91
CA SER A 244 -6.95 12.13 22.23
C SER A 244 -6.32 11.60 20.94
N VAL A 245 -5.08 11.99 20.68
CA VAL A 245 -4.33 11.54 19.51
C VAL A 245 -3.24 10.58 19.97
N SER A 246 -3.31 9.33 19.52
CA SER A 246 -2.29 8.32 19.81
C SER A 246 -1.34 8.08 18.63
N HIS A 247 -1.84 8.23 17.41
CA HIS A 247 -1.06 8.06 16.21
C HIS A 247 -1.70 8.75 15.01
N LEU A 248 -0.88 9.06 14.02
CA LEU A 248 -1.23 9.61 12.72
C LEU A 248 -0.42 8.88 11.65
N GLN A 249 -1.05 8.54 10.54
CA GLN A 249 -0.42 7.79 9.46
C GLN A 249 -0.61 8.51 8.12
N PHE A 250 0.45 8.47 7.32
CA PHE A 250 0.45 8.90 5.93
C PHE A 250 1.19 7.84 5.10
N ALA A 251 0.44 6.87 4.57
CA ALA A 251 0.99 5.68 3.96
C ALA A 251 1.97 4.97 4.92
N ASP A 252 3.27 4.93 4.58
CA ASP A 252 4.34 4.34 5.38
C ASP A 252 4.88 5.27 6.47
N ASP A 253 4.70 6.59 6.37
CA ASP A 253 5.08 7.50 7.45
C ASP A 253 4.08 7.38 8.61
N THR A 254 4.54 6.92 9.78
CA THR A 254 3.72 6.83 11.00
C THR A 254 4.28 7.71 12.10
N LEU A 255 3.44 8.58 12.67
CA LEU A 255 3.74 9.40 13.83
C LEU A 255 2.98 8.85 15.04
N LEU A 256 3.70 8.50 16.10
CA LEU A 256 3.14 8.00 17.36
C LEU A 256 3.24 9.11 18.41
N LEU A 257 2.12 9.47 19.03
CA LEU A 257 2.01 10.60 19.97
C LEU A 257 1.43 10.14 21.30
N GLY A 258 1.96 10.66 22.39
CA GLY A 258 1.46 10.31 23.72
C GLY A 258 2.00 11.19 24.83
N VAL A 259 1.57 10.88 26.05
CA VAL A 259 2.15 11.49 27.26
C VAL A 259 3.58 10.98 27.45
N LYS A 260 4.48 11.86 27.90
CA LYS A 260 5.86 11.47 28.23
C LYS A 260 5.87 10.53 29.44
N SER A 261 6.04 9.24 29.20
CA SER A 261 6.21 8.24 30.26
C SER A 261 7.00 7.03 29.78
N TRP A 262 7.77 6.41 30.67
CA TRP A 262 8.45 5.14 30.37
C TRP A 262 7.46 4.00 30.12
N ALA A 263 6.25 4.08 30.68
CA ALA A 263 5.18 3.13 30.38
C ALA A 263 4.81 3.20 28.90
N ASN A 264 4.57 4.40 28.36
CA ASN A 264 4.30 4.60 26.94
C ASN A 264 5.45 4.14 26.04
N VAL A 265 6.72 4.40 26.38
CA VAL A 265 7.86 3.90 25.60
C VAL A 265 7.86 2.38 25.51
N ARG A 266 7.64 1.69 26.64
CA ARG A 266 7.61 0.22 26.67
C ARG A 266 6.41 -0.33 25.90
N ALA A 267 5.26 0.32 26.01
CA ALA A 267 4.06 -0.01 25.26
C ALA A 267 4.28 0.10 23.75
N LEU A 268 4.88 1.21 23.27
CA LEU A 268 5.22 1.38 21.86
C LEU A 268 6.17 0.29 21.37
N ARG A 269 7.22 0.00 22.12
CA ARG A 269 8.15 -1.09 21.76
C ARG A 269 7.43 -2.42 21.65
N ALA A 270 6.55 -2.76 22.60
CA ALA A 270 5.80 -4.00 22.59
C ALA A 270 4.88 -4.11 21.36
N VAL A 271 4.16 -3.03 21.01
CA VAL A 271 3.29 -3.00 19.83
C VAL A 271 4.08 -3.16 18.54
N LEU A 272 5.20 -2.44 18.40
CA LEU A 272 6.00 -2.50 17.18
C LEU A 272 6.61 -3.89 16.98
N VAL A 273 7.13 -4.52 18.03
CA VAL A 273 7.64 -5.91 17.97
C VAL A 273 6.52 -6.90 17.67
N LEU A 274 5.33 -6.71 18.26
CA LEU A 274 4.19 -7.57 17.98
C LEU A 274 3.74 -7.44 16.52
N PHE A 275 3.67 -6.21 16.00
CA PHE A 275 3.34 -5.96 14.61
C PHE A 275 4.36 -6.61 13.67
N GLU A 276 5.65 -6.38 13.88
CA GLU A 276 6.74 -7.00 13.11
C GLU A 276 6.69 -8.54 13.12
N THR A 277 6.31 -9.14 14.24
CA THR A 277 6.21 -10.61 14.35
C THR A 277 5.03 -11.17 13.55
N MET A 278 3.98 -10.37 13.32
CA MET A 278 2.78 -10.79 12.60
C MET A 278 2.82 -10.47 11.11
N SER A 279 3.51 -9.39 10.70
CA SER A 279 3.39 -8.72 9.39
C SER A 279 4.50 -9.01 8.38
#